data_AF-A0A554V4Q0-F1
#
_entry.id   AF-A0A554V4Q0-F1
#
_cell.length_a   1.000
_cell.length_b   1.000
_cell.length_c   1.000
_cell.angle_alpha   90.00
_cell.angle_beta   90.00
_cell.angle_gamma   90.00
#
_symmetry.space_group_name_H-M   'P 1'
#
loop_
_entity.id
_entity.type
_entity.pdbx_description
1 polymer ?
#
loop_
_entity_poly.entity_id
_entity_poly.type
_entity_poly.pdbx_seq_one_letter_code
_entity_poly.pdbx_strand_id
1 'polypeptide(L)'
;MDVDAAAIRDSRPRELTQAMSSWFYTQPSPAGGDLTGVGFQSRHGDRIHLWAGLRALRRPTRVPNLVPMTETAISRDDPDLVTAMAIHRLTWAT
;
A
#
# COMPACT_ATOMS: atom_id res chain seq x y z
N MET A 1 5.21 -4.22 -33.01
CA MET A 1 4.89 -5.19 -31.94
C MET A 1 3.37 -5.18 -31.82
N ASP A 2 2.71 -6.31 -32.08
CA ASP A 2 1.26 -6.43 -31.95
C ASP A 2 0.93 -6.74 -30.48
N VAL A 3 0.03 -5.96 -29.90
CA VAL A 3 -0.32 -6.06 -28.48
C VAL A 3 -1.61 -6.86 -28.41
N ASP A 4 -1.50 -8.11 -27.94
CA ASP A 4 -2.66 -8.97 -27.76
C ASP A 4 -3.60 -8.40 -26.69
N ALA A 5 -4.74 -7.88 -27.13
CA ALA A 5 -5.76 -7.32 -26.26
C ALA A 5 -6.39 -8.38 -25.31
N ALA A 6 -6.31 -9.67 -25.65
CA ALA A 6 -6.75 -10.74 -24.75
C ALA A 6 -5.79 -10.91 -23.58
N ALA A 7 -4.48 -10.81 -23.80
CA ALA A 7 -3.46 -10.84 -22.75
C ALA A 7 -3.59 -9.66 -21.77
N ILE A 8 -4.04 -8.48 -22.24
CA ILE A 8 -4.36 -7.33 -21.38
C ILE A 8 -5.55 -7.61 -20.44
N ARG A 9 -6.47 -8.48 -20.86
CA ARG A 9 -7.70 -8.80 -20.10
C ARG A 9 -7.54 -9.99 -19.17
N ASP A 10 -6.56 -10.86 -19.39
CA ASP A 10 -6.25 -11.96 -18.48
C ASP A 10 -5.53 -11.41 -17.23
N SER A 11 -6.18 -11.51 -16.07
CA SER A 11 -5.64 -11.04 -14.80
C SER A 11 -4.69 -12.03 -14.12
N ARG A 12 -4.50 -13.23 -14.68
CA ARG A 12 -3.65 -14.28 -14.09
C ARG A 12 -2.16 -14.00 -14.29
N PRO A 13 -1.65 -13.64 -15.49
CA PRO A 13 -0.27 -13.22 -15.66
C PRO A 13 -0.07 -11.80 -15.11
N ARG A 14 0.89 -11.64 -14.20
CA ARG A 14 1.22 -10.34 -13.58
C ARG A 14 2.32 -9.59 -14.34
N GLU A 15 2.93 -10.21 -15.34
CA GLU A 15 4.13 -9.72 -16.03
C GLU A 15 3.90 -8.33 -16.65
N LEU A 16 2.77 -8.13 -17.34
CA LEU A 16 2.44 -6.83 -17.92
C LEU A 16 2.30 -5.76 -16.84
N THR A 17 1.57 -6.04 -15.76
CA THR A 17 1.42 -5.10 -14.64
C THR A 17 2.78 -4.78 -14.00
N GLN A 18 3.64 -5.77 -13.80
CA GLN A 18 4.97 -5.59 -13.24
C GLN A 18 5.89 -4.77 -14.16
N ALA A 19 5.88 -5.05 -15.46
CA ALA A 19 6.65 -4.30 -16.45
C ALA A 19 6.19 -2.83 -16.50
N MET A 20 4.88 -2.60 -16.51
CA MET A 20 4.30 -1.25 -16.45
C MET A 20 4.68 -0.54 -15.15
N SER A 21 4.55 -1.19 -13.99
CA SER A 21 4.97 -0.63 -12.71
C SER A 21 6.46 -0.27 -12.68
N SER A 22 7.33 -1.18 -13.16
CA SER A 22 8.76 -0.93 -13.25
C SER A 22 9.08 0.28 -14.14
N TRP A 23 8.38 0.40 -15.28
CA TRP A 23 8.53 1.55 -16.15
C TRP A 23 8.07 2.84 -15.48
N PHE A 24 6.88 2.85 -14.86
CA PHE A 24 6.36 4.04 -14.17
C PHE A 24 7.31 4.57 -13.09
N TYR A 25 8.01 3.69 -12.38
CA TYR A 25 9.01 4.08 -11.37
C TYR A 25 10.24 4.80 -11.92
N THR A 26 10.47 4.76 -13.24
CA THR A 26 11.54 5.50 -13.90
C THR A 26 11.10 6.88 -14.40
N GLN A 27 9.79 7.16 -14.38
CA GLN A 27 9.24 8.37 -15.00
C GLN A 27 9.14 9.51 -13.96
N PRO A 28 9.60 10.72 -14.30
CA PRO A 28 9.37 11.89 -13.47
C PRO A 28 7.91 12.36 -13.58
N SER A 29 7.42 13.00 -12.52
CA SER A 29 6.13 13.71 -12.56
C SER A 29 6.24 14.97 -13.44
N PRO A 30 5.21 15.30 -14.25
CA PRO A 30 5.17 16.56 -15.00
C PRO A 30 5.26 17.81 -14.10
N ALA A 31 4.87 17.70 -12.84
CA ALA A 31 4.94 18.78 -11.85
C ALA A 31 6.30 18.84 -11.10
N GLY A 32 7.25 17.99 -11.49
CA GLY A 32 8.51 17.78 -10.77
C GLY A 32 8.38 16.73 -9.65
N GLY A 33 9.47 16.01 -9.38
CA GLY A 33 9.51 14.91 -8.39
C GLY A 33 9.07 13.55 -8.96
N ASP A 34 8.82 12.60 -8.07
CA ASP A 34 8.47 11.21 -8.43
C ASP A 34 7.00 11.10 -8.87
N LEU A 35 6.72 10.23 -9.85
CA LEU A 35 5.36 9.87 -10.22
C LEU A 35 4.67 9.11 -9.07
N THR A 36 3.53 9.63 -8.61
CA THR A 36 2.78 9.08 -7.45
C THR A 36 1.58 8.21 -7.84
N GLY A 37 1.24 8.13 -9.13
CA GLY A 37 0.14 7.31 -9.59
C GLY A 37 -0.20 7.52 -11.06
N VAL A 38 -1.13 6.72 -11.56
CA VAL A 38 -1.64 6.77 -12.94
C VAL A 38 -3.16 6.71 -12.96
N GLY A 39 -3.76 7.59 -13.77
CA GLY A 39 -5.20 7.63 -14.01
C GLY A 39 -5.58 6.82 -15.25
N PHE A 40 -6.69 6.08 -15.20
CA PHE A 40 -7.17 5.27 -16.32
C PHE A 40 -8.69 5.14 -16.30
N GLN A 41 -9.29 4.80 -17.44
CA GLN A 41 -10.73 4.57 -17.54
C GLN A 41 -11.08 3.16 -17.08
N SER A 42 -12.15 3.04 -16.28
CA SER A 42 -12.71 1.75 -15.89
C SER A 42 -13.19 0.96 -17.10
N ARG A 43 -12.90 -0.34 -17.11
CA ARG A 43 -13.38 -1.29 -18.13
C ARG A 43 -14.88 -1.59 -18.06
N HIS A 44 -15.54 -1.17 -16.97
CA HIS A 44 -16.93 -1.54 -16.69
C HIS A 44 -17.98 -0.57 -17.28
N GLY A 45 -17.58 0.37 -18.14
CA GLY A 45 -18.50 1.12 -19.03
C GLY A 45 -18.99 2.47 -18.51
N ASP A 46 -18.86 2.75 -17.22
CA ASP A 46 -19.52 3.91 -16.58
C ASP A 46 -18.72 5.23 -16.65
N ARG A 47 -17.73 5.36 -17.56
CA ARG A 47 -16.77 6.49 -17.60
C ARG A 47 -16.13 6.80 -16.23
N ILE A 48 -16.01 5.78 -15.39
CA ILE A 48 -15.40 5.93 -14.07
C ILE A 48 -13.89 6.05 -14.27
N HIS A 49 -13.35 7.21 -13.93
CA HIS A 49 -11.92 7.41 -13.87
C HIS A 49 -11.37 6.80 -12.58
N LEU A 50 -10.43 5.86 -12.74
CA LEU A 50 -9.77 5.16 -11.64
C LEU A 50 -8.33 5.64 -11.51
N TRP A 51 -7.79 5.50 -10.31
CA TRP A 51 -6.41 5.82 -9.99
C TRP A 51 -5.70 4.60 -9.42
N ALA A 52 -4.52 4.29 -9.94
CA ALA A 52 -3.56 3.39 -9.30
C ALA A 52 -2.46 4.22 -8.65
N GLY A 53 -2.35 4.16 -7.32
CA GLY A 53 -1.29 4.82 -6.58
C GLY A 53 0.04 4.06 -6.67
N LEU A 54 1.12 4.78 -6.91
CA LEU A 54 2.48 4.27 -6.84
C LEU A 54 3.09 4.69 -5.50
N ARG A 55 3.63 3.72 -4.77
CA ARG A 55 4.30 4.01 -3.50
C ARG A 55 5.69 4.55 -3.80
N ALA A 56 6.05 5.70 -3.22
CA ALA A 56 7.38 6.27 -3.36
C ALA A 56 8.46 5.25 -2.97
N LEU A 57 9.46 5.09 -3.86
CA LEU A 57 10.62 4.22 -3.60
C LEU A 57 11.47 4.75 -2.46
N ARG A 58 11.48 6.07 -2.27
CA ARG A 58 12.08 6.74 -1.12
C ARG A 58 11.03 6.84 -0.03
N ARG A 59 11.27 6.18 1.11
CA ARG A 59 10.47 6.45 2.32
C ARG A 59 10.57 7.95 2.60
N PRO A 60 9.44 8.66 2.81
CA PRO A 60 9.54 9.99 3.39
C PRO A 60 10.26 9.86 4.72
N THR A 61 11.27 10.72 4.96
CA THR A 61 12.05 10.76 6.21
C THR A 61 11.15 10.90 7.43
N ARG A 62 9.96 11.47 7.23
CA ARG A 62 8.89 11.56 8.22
C ARG A 62 7.54 11.54 7.52
N VAL A 63 6.66 10.67 8.00
CA VAL A 63 5.25 10.62 7.60
C VAL A 63 4.51 11.55 8.56
N PRO A 64 3.99 12.70 8.12
CA PRO A 64 3.57 13.80 9.01
C PRO A 64 2.47 13.43 10.01
N ASN A 65 1.74 12.33 9.77
CA ASN A 65 0.65 11.85 10.62
C ASN A 65 0.95 10.50 11.28
N LEU A 66 2.18 9.99 11.16
CA LEU A 66 2.60 8.79 11.89
C LEU A 66 3.38 9.24 13.11
N VAL A 67 2.84 8.88 14.28
CA VAL A 67 3.53 9.05 15.56
C VAL A 67 4.80 8.19 15.51
N PRO A 68 5.96 8.71 15.98
CA PRO A 68 7.16 7.89 16.09
C PRO A 68 6.84 6.60 16.85
N MET A 69 7.28 5.48 16.29
CA MET A 69 7.09 4.17 16.91
C MET A 69 8.05 4.07 18.10
N THR A 70 7.56 4.36 19.29
CA THR A 70 8.29 4.17 20.54
C THR A 70 8.12 2.72 20.97
N GLU A 71 9.19 1.94 20.95
CA GLU A 71 9.23 0.63 21.60
C GLU A 71 9.36 0.85 23.10
N THR A 72 8.23 0.72 23.81
CA THR A 72 8.19 0.77 25.27
C THR A 72 7.86 -0.61 25.80
N ALA A 73 8.56 -1.06 26.85
CA ALA A 73 8.20 -2.28 27.55
C ALA A 73 6.78 -2.14 28.11
N ILE A 74 5.91 -3.10 27.80
CA ILE A 74 4.55 -3.15 28.35
C ILE A 74 4.64 -3.67 29.79
N SER A 75 4.16 -2.86 30.74
CA SER A 75 4.09 -3.27 32.16
C SER A 75 2.95 -4.26 32.37
N ARG A 76 3.03 -5.08 33.43
CA ARG A 76 1.92 -5.97 33.83
C ARG A 76 0.64 -5.21 34.19
N ASP A 77 0.80 -3.97 34.64
CA ASP A 77 -0.31 -3.09 35.05
C ASP A 77 -0.83 -2.20 33.90
N ASP A 78 -0.36 -2.44 32.67
CA ASP A 78 -0.85 -1.72 31.49
C ASP A 78 -2.36 -1.95 31.32
N PRO A 79 -3.19 -0.88 31.22
CA PRO A 79 -4.64 -1.01 31.21
C PRO A 79 -5.16 -1.78 30.00
N ASP A 80 -4.50 -1.67 28.84
CA ASP A 80 -4.88 -2.41 27.64
C ASP A 80 -4.51 -3.88 27.79
N LEU A 81 -3.36 -4.18 28.41
CA LEU A 81 -2.96 -5.55 28.73
C LEU A 81 -3.91 -6.21 29.74
N VAL A 82 -4.27 -5.50 30.82
CA VAL A 82 -5.23 -5.98 31.82
C VAL A 82 -6.59 -6.25 31.18
N THR A 83 -7.05 -5.34 30.31
CA THR A 83 -8.31 -5.49 29.57
C THR A 83 -8.26 -6.72 28.65
N ALA A 84 -7.18 -6.90 27.90
CA ALA A 84 -7.00 -8.06 27.04
C ALA A 84 -6.97 -9.37 27.85
N MET A 85 -6.25 -9.42 28.96
CA MET A 85 -6.21 -10.60 29.84
C MET A 85 -7.59 -10.94 30.39
N ALA A 86 -8.39 -9.95 30.77
CA ALA A 86 -9.76 -10.16 31.24
C ALA A 86 -10.68 -10.72 30.15
N ILE A 87 -10.63 -10.15 28.93
CA ILE A 87 -11.41 -10.63 27.77
C ILE A 87 -11.08 -12.08 27.46
N HIS A 88 -9.80 -12.43 27.49
CA HIS A 88 -9.31 -13.75 27.12
C HIS A 88 -9.23 -14.73 28.29
N ARG A 89 -9.64 -14.32 29.51
CA ARG A 89 -9.59 -15.13 30.74
C ARG A 89 -8.20 -15.72 31.00
N LEU A 90 -7.16 -14.93 30.72
CA LEU A 90 -5.77 -15.32 30.91
C LEU A 90 -5.31 -14.94 32.32
N THR A 91 -4.39 -15.74 32.85
CA THR A 91 -3.71 -15.47 34.13
C THR A 91 -2.20 -15.61 33.93
N TRP A 92 -1.42 -14.92 34.76
CA TRP A 92 0.03 -15.05 34.74
C TRP A 92 0.43 -16.46 35.20
N ALA A 93 1.36 -17.09 34.47
CA ALA A 93 2.03 -18.28 34.96
C ALA A 93 2.81 -17.93 36.24
N THR A 94 2.63 -18.74 37.28
CA THR A 94 3.34 -18.64 38.55
C THR A 94 4.70 -19.30 38.47
#